data_AF-E2AG31-F1
#
_entry.id   AF-E2AG31-F1
#
_cell.length_a   1.000
_cell.length_b   1.000
_cell.length_c   1.000
_cell.angle_alpha   90.00
_cell.angle_beta   90.00
_cell.angle_gamma   90.00
#
_symmetry.space_group_name_H-M   'P 1'
#
loop_
_entity.id
_entity.type
_entity.pdbx_description
1 polymer ?
#
loop_
_entity_poly.entity_id
_entity_poly.type
_entity_poly.pdbx_seq_one_letter_code
_entity_poly.pdbx_strand_id
1 'polypeptide(L)'
;DPVPPEPWSGSRDASKYGNVAVQIDIIQKSEIIGDEDCLYLNVFTTDIKSSEKRPVMVWIHGGGFFFGSGDSTLYGPDYIVKKDVVLVTLNYRLGVLGFLNLYDKVATGNQGLKDVILALHWVQENISEFGGDSENVTIFGESAGGAIVHYLTLSPLSEGAYLSMYT
;
A
#
# COMPACT_ATOMS: atom_id res chain seq x y z
N ASP A 1 -7.89 1.86 14.70
CA ASP A 1 -7.94 2.00 13.23
C ASP A 1 -6.93 3.02 12.77
N PRO A 2 -6.41 2.95 11.53
CA PRO A 2 -5.53 3.99 11.03
C PRO A 2 -6.30 5.29 10.85
N VAL A 3 -5.59 6.41 10.97
CA VAL A 3 -6.13 7.75 10.77
C VAL A 3 -5.33 8.46 9.68
N PRO A 4 -5.93 9.39 8.92
CA PRO A 4 -5.19 10.21 7.97
C PRO A 4 -3.97 10.87 8.63
N PRO A 5 -2.85 11.04 7.91
CA PRO A 5 -1.67 11.68 8.46
C PRO A 5 -1.94 13.17 8.72
N GLU A 6 -1.33 13.71 9.77
CA GLU A 6 -1.36 15.15 10.02
C GLU A 6 -0.68 15.90 8.86
N PRO A 7 -1.24 17.04 8.42
CA PRO A 7 -0.62 17.84 7.38
C PRO A 7 0.70 18.43 7.88
N TRP A 8 1.65 18.61 6.97
CA TRP A 8 2.94 19.25 7.27
C TRP A 8 3.09 20.54 6.46
N SER A 9 4.02 21.40 6.90
CA SER A 9 4.41 22.61 6.16
C SER A 9 5.74 22.38 5.43
N GLY A 10 5.89 22.98 4.25
CA GLY A 10 7.07 22.82 3.41
C GLY A 10 7.14 21.46 2.68
N SER A 11 8.33 21.12 2.19
CA SER A 11 8.59 19.88 1.46
C SER A 11 9.02 18.76 2.40
N ARG A 12 8.51 17.55 2.18
CA ARG A 12 8.99 16.32 2.85
C ARG A 12 9.97 15.60 1.92
N ASP A 13 11.10 15.12 2.47
CA ASP A 13 12.01 14.27 1.73
C ASP A 13 11.38 12.89 1.53
N ALA A 14 11.16 12.52 0.27
CA ALA A 14 10.60 11.24 -0.17
C ALA A 14 11.57 10.50 -1.11
N SER A 15 12.88 10.77 -1.00
CA SER A 15 13.92 10.14 -1.82
C SER A 15 14.34 8.74 -1.34
N LYS A 16 13.85 8.32 -0.17
CA LYS A 16 14.14 7.03 0.47
C LYS A 16 12.84 6.34 0.87
N TYR A 17 12.89 5.02 0.93
CA TYR A 17 11.82 4.22 1.52
C TYR A 17 11.61 4.59 2.99
N GLY A 18 10.33 4.61 3.42
CA GLY A 18 9.98 4.63 4.84
C GLY A 18 10.30 3.30 5.51
N ASN A 19 10.03 3.20 6.82
CA ASN A 19 10.28 1.96 7.55
C ASN A 19 9.34 0.84 7.07
N VAL A 20 9.84 -0.39 7.06
CA VAL A 20 9.01 -1.59 6.91
C VAL A 20 8.26 -1.88 8.21
N ALA A 21 7.13 -2.56 8.14
CA ALA A 21 6.38 -2.98 9.32
C ALA A 21 7.19 -3.96 10.18
N VAL A 22 7.01 -3.93 11.51
CA VAL A 22 7.64 -4.88 12.44
C VAL A 22 7.36 -6.32 12.00
N GLN A 23 8.42 -7.08 11.74
CA GLN A 23 8.34 -8.45 11.24
C GLN A 23 9.61 -9.23 11.54
N ILE A 24 9.55 -10.55 11.37
CA ILE A 24 10.75 -11.40 11.37
C ILE A 24 11.31 -11.39 9.94
N ASP A 25 12.58 -11.01 9.78
CA ASP A 25 13.28 -11.11 8.51
C ASP A 25 13.55 -12.57 8.16
N ILE A 26 12.62 -13.18 7.43
CA ILE A 26 12.76 -14.57 6.98
C ILE A 26 13.66 -14.72 5.73
N ILE A 27 14.18 -13.62 5.18
CA ILE A 27 14.97 -13.62 3.94
C ILE A 27 16.46 -13.60 4.26
N GLN A 28 16.92 -12.76 5.20
CA GLN A 28 18.36 -12.60 5.47
C GLN A 28 18.83 -13.27 6.76
N LYS A 29 18.19 -13.03 7.92
CA LYS A 29 18.78 -13.40 9.22
C LYS A 29 17.87 -13.91 10.35
N SER A 30 16.58 -14.13 10.14
CA SER A 30 15.64 -14.56 11.19
C SER A 30 15.66 -13.63 12.43
N GLU A 31 15.98 -12.34 12.23
CA GLU A 31 15.97 -11.30 13.24
C GLU A 31 14.69 -10.47 13.13
N ILE A 32 14.30 -9.79 14.21
CA ILE A 32 13.18 -8.83 14.15
C ILE A 32 13.69 -7.53 13.51
N ILE A 33 12.99 -7.08 12.48
CA ILE A 33 13.25 -5.83 11.76
C ILE A 33 11.98 -4.97 11.71
N GLY A 34 12.12 -3.72 11.26
CA GLY A 34 11.00 -2.81 11.03
C GLY A 34 10.66 -1.91 12.22
N ASP A 35 9.61 -1.12 12.04
CA ASP A 35 9.10 -0.14 13.00
C ASP A 35 7.55 -0.19 13.02
N GLU A 36 6.92 0.32 14.08
CA GLU A 36 5.46 0.51 14.12
C GLU A 36 5.04 1.72 13.28
N ASP A 37 5.91 2.73 13.16
CA ASP A 37 5.78 3.79 12.16
C ASP A 37 6.17 3.25 10.79
N CYS A 38 5.25 2.51 10.16
CA CYS A 38 5.47 1.82 8.89
C CYS A 38 4.44 2.16 7.81
N LEU A 39 3.44 3.00 8.08
CA LEU A 39 2.35 3.31 7.14
C LEU A 39 2.81 4.31 6.07
N TYR A 40 3.64 3.82 5.16
CA TYR A 40 4.21 4.53 4.04
C TYR A 40 3.79 3.89 2.72
N LEU A 41 3.71 4.72 1.68
CA LEU A 41 3.56 4.29 0.30
C LEU A 41 4.63 4.94 -0.57
N ASN A 42 4.87 4.35 -1.74
CA ASN A 42 5.81 4.82 -2.74
C ASN A 42 5.07 5.03 -4.04
N VAL A 43 5.41 6.10 -4.77
CA VAL A 43 4.84 6.39 -6.08
C VAL A 43 5.96 6.41 -7.11
N PHE A 44 5.82 5.62 -8.16
CA PHE A 44 6.78 5.53 -9.25
C PHE A 44 6.13 5.87 -10.57
N THR A 45 6.78 6.76 -11.32
CA THR A 45 6.34 7.17 -12.64
C THR A 45 7.51 7.72 -13.45
N THR A 46 7.41 7.67 -14.77
CA THR A 46 8.42 8.19 -15.71
C THR A 46 8.20 9.65 -16.09
N ASP A 47 7.03 10.22 -15.80
CA ASP A 47 6.69 11.60 -16.14
C ASP A 47 5.61 12.13 -15.19
N ILE A 48 5.75 13.32 -14.64
CA ILE A 48 4.73 13.97 -13.79
C ILE A 48 4.08 15.18 -14.48
N LYS A 49 4.58 15.57 -15.65
CA LYS A 49 4.18 16.79 -16.37
C LYS A 49 3.26 16.53 -17.56
N SER A 50 3.05 15.27 -17.93
CA SER A 50 2.11 14.89 -18.98
C SER A 50 0.72 15.48 -18.73
N SER A 51 0.12 16.05 -19.78
CA SER A 51 -1.28 16.48 -19.75
C SER A 51 -2.25 15.30 -19.75
N GLU A 52 -1.81 14.14 -20.25
CA GLU A 52 -2.61 12.91 -20.27
C GLU A 52 -2.39 12.13 -18.96
N LYS A 53 -3.48 11.82 -18.27
CA LYS A 53 -3.47 10.98 -17.08
C LYS A 53 -3.32 9.52 -17.47
N ARG A 54 -2.55 8.75 -16.69
CA ARG A 54 -2.23 7.35 -16.97
C ARG A 54 -2.92 6.39 -16.02
N PRO A 55 -3.14 5.13 -16.42
CA PRO A 55 -3.61 4.09 -15.53
C PRO A 55 -2.74 4.00 -14.26
N VAL A 56 -3.41 3.84 -13.13
CA VAL A 56 -2.76 3.69 -11.82
C VAL A 56 -2.81 2.22 -11.44
N MET A 57 -1.66 1.67 -11.04
CA MET A 57 -1.54 0.31 -10.55
C MET A 57 -1.12 0.33 -9.08
N VAL A 58 -1.92 -0.24 -8.19
CA VAL A 58 -1.65 -0.31 -6.75
C VAL A 58 -1.28 -1.73 -6.37
N TRP A 59 -0.04 -1.94 -5.95
CA TRP A 59 0.51 -3.22 -5.56
C TRP A 59 0.37 -3.46 -4.05
N ILE A 60 -0.23 -4.59 -3.68
CA ILE A 60 -0.30 -5.09 -2.31
C ILE A 60 0.63 -6.30 -2.18
N HIS A 61 1.67 -6.18 -1.37
CA HIS A 61 2.63 -7.25 -1.18
C HIS A 61 2.04 -8.45 -0.43
N GLY A 62 2.55 -9.65 -0.75
CA GLY A 62 2.27 -10.89 -0.04
C GLY A 62 3.04 -11.00 1.28
N GLY A 63 3.19 -12.24 1.77
CA GLY A 63 3.96 -12.54 2.99
C GLY A 63 3.13 -13.05 4.18
N GLY A 64 2.03 -13.76 3.88
CA GLY A 64 1.24 -14.48 4.88
C GLY A 64 0.64 -13.61 5.99
N PHE A 65 0.56 -12.30 5.77
CA PHE A 65 0.18 -11.28 6.76
C PHE A 65 1.19 -11.06 7.90
N PHE A 66 2.39 -11.64 7.87
CA PHE A 66 3.38 -11.50 8.95
C PHE A 66 4.79 -11.05 8.51
N PHE A 67 5.05 -10.97 7.21
CA PHE A 67 6.25 -10.34 6.64
C PHE A 67 5.93 -9.70 5.27
N GLY A 68 6.92 -9.01 4.69
CA GLY A 68 6.83 -8.29 3.42
C GLY A 68 6.91 -6.77 3.58
N SER A 69 7.08 -6.08 2.47
CA SER A 69 7.08 -4.62 2.39
C SER A 69 6.71 -4.15 0.98
N GLY A 70 6.35 -2.87 0.87
CA GLY A 70 6.16 -2.17 -0.40
C GLY A 70 7.44 -1.58 -0.98
N ASP A 71 8.61 -1.82 -0.39
CA ASP A 71 9.88 -1.35 -0.96
C ASP A 71 10.34 -2.20 -2.16
N SER A 72 11.42 -1.78 -2.83
CA SER A 72 11.93 -2.44 -4.03
C SER A 72 12.83 -3.64 -3.77
N THR A 73 13.02 -4.07 -2.52
CA THR A 73 13.95 -5.17 -2.18
C THR A 73 13.53 -6.46 -2.87
N LEU A 74 12.22 -6.72 -2.90
CA LEU A 74 11.64 -7.90 -3.55
C LEU A 74 10.90 -7.56 -4.85
N TYR A 75 10.20 -6.42 -4.89
CA TYR A 75 9.34 -6.03 -6.01
C TYR A 75 9.75 -4.66 -6.57
N GLY A 76 10.83 -4.64 -7.35
CA GLY A 76 11.32 -3.42 -7.99
C GLY A 76 10.39 -2.86 -9.07
N PRO A 77 10.28 -1.53 -9.23
CA PRO A 77 9.34 -0.90 -10.15
C PRO A 77 9.79 -0.95 -11.63
N ASP A 78 11.07 -1.24 -11.89
CA ASP A 78 11.80 -0.99 -13.14
C ASP A 78 11.14 -1.53 -14.41
N TYR A 79 10.41 -2.65 -14.31
CA TYR A 79 9.75 -3.27 -15.45
C TYR A 79 8.35 -2.70 -15.71
N ILE A 80 7.59 -2.44 -14.65
CA ILE A 80 6.18 -1.99 -14.75
C ILE A 80 6.12 -0.52 -15.15
N VAL A 81 6.94 0.35 -14.57
CA VAL A 81 6.87 1.81 -14.84
C VAL A 81 7.22 2.17 -16.30
N LYS A 82 7.91 1.27 -17.02
CA LYS A 82 8.17 1.41 -18.47
C LYS A 82 6.93 1.19 -19.34
N LYS A 83 5.80 0.79 -18.77
CA LYS A 83 4.53 0.55 -19.47
C LYS A 83 3.58 1.75 -19.47
N ASP A 84 4.11 2.93 -19.18
CA ASP A 84 3.35 4.19 -19.14
C ASP A 84 2.20 4.16 -18.13
N VAL A 85 2.55 3.77 -16.90
CA VAL A 85 1.62 3.70 -15.76
C VAL A 85 2.20 4.47 -14.58
N VAL A 86 1.33 4.83 -13.63
CA VAL A 86 1.75 5.22 -12.28
C VAL A 86 1.63 4.02 -11.38
N LEU A 87 2.75 3.56 -10.82
CA LEU A 87 2.79 2.45 -9.88
C LEU A 87 2.81 2.99 -8.45
N VAL A 88 1.90 2.50 -7.62
CA VAL A 88 1.88 2.73 -6.18
C VAL A 88 2.16 1.41 -5.46
N THR A 89 3.11 1.42 -4.53
CA THR A 89 3.35 0.30 -3.61
C THR A 89 3.17 0.81 -2.18
N LEU A 90 2.75 -0.05 -1.25
CA LEU A 90 2.47 0.39 0.11
C LEU A 90 2.84 -0.66 1.15
N ASN A 91 3.03 -0.20 2.37
CA ASN A 91 3.11 -1.04 3.56
C ASN A 91 1.74 -1.07 4.26
N TYR A 92 1.44 -2.18 4.93
CA TYR A 92 0.33 -2.31 5.88
C TYR A 92 0.84 -3.01 7.15
N ARG A 93 0.16 -2.84 8.28
CA ARG A 93 0.58 -3.50 9.53
C ARG A 93 0.50 -5.02 9.40
N LEU A 94 1.47 -5.70 9.99
CA LEU A 94 1.65 -7.14 9.91
C LEU A 94 1.52 -7.81 11.28
N GLY A 95 1.36 -9.14 11.26
CA GLY A 95 1.30 -10.00 12.43
C GLY A 95 0.25 -9.54 13.44
N VAL A 96 0.62 -9.59 14.72
CA VAL A 96 -0.28 -9.19 15.81
C VAL A 96 -0.66 -7.70 15.72
N LEU A 97 0.22 -6.82 15.22
CA LEU A 97 -0.04 -5.39 15.12
C LEU A 97 -1.09 -5.05 14.05
N GLY A 98 -1.19 -5.87 13.00
CA GLY A 98 -2.16 -5.71 11.93
C GLY A 98 -3.46 -6.48 12.13
N PHE A 99 -3.45 -7.58 12.88
CA PHE A 99 -4.55 -8.56 12.84
C PHE A 99 -4.99 -9.09 14.20
N LEU A 100 -4.54 -8.50 15.32
CA LEU A 100 -5.06 -8.84 16.65
C LEU A 100 -6.57 -8.53 16.74
N ASN A 101 -7.34 -9.54 17.16
CA ASN A 101 -8.76 -9.40 17.45
C ASN A 101 -9.04 -9.95 18.86
N LEU A 102 -9.52 -9.09 19.75
CA LEU A 102 -9.90 -9.46 21.12
C LEU A 102 -11.43 -9.52 21.31
N TYR A 103 -12.20 -9.39 20.22
CA TYR A 103 -13.65 -9.21 20.27
C TYR A 103 -14.08 -8.02 21.13
N ASP A 104 -13.20 -7.02 21.24
CA ASP A 104 -13.40 -5.78 21.97
C ASP A 104 -13.18 -4.58 21.04
N LYS A 105 -13.84 -3.45 21.34
CA LYS A 105 -13.71 -2.20 20.59
C LYS A 105 -12.28 -1.67 20.49
N VAL A 106 -11.40 -2.01 21.44
CA VAL A 106 -9.98 -1.59 21.42
C VAL A 106 -9.13 -2.38 20.43
N ALA A 107 -9.56 -3.57 20.02
CA ALA A 107 -8.87 -4.44 19.07
C ALA A 107 -9.89 -5.22 18.24
N THR A 108 -10.51 -4.53 17.27
CA THR A 108 -11.58 -5.08 16.44
C THR A 108 -11.09 -6.07 15.36
N GLY A 109 -9.77 -6.23 15.20
CA GLY A 109 -9.16 -6.95 14.10
C GLY A 109 -9.11 -6.16 12.79
N ASN A 110 -8.39 -6.75 11.83
CA ASN A 110 -8.26 -6.29 10.44
C ASN A 110 -7.67 -4.87 10.28
N GLN A 111 -6.83 -4.42 11.22
CA GLN A 111 -6.13 -3.14 11.11
C GLN A 111 -5.28 -3.06 9.84
N GLY A 112 -4.57 -4.13 9.46
CA GLY A 112 -3.81 -4.19 8.21
C GLY A 112 -4.67 -3.99 6.96
N LEU A 113 -5.88 -4.55 6.92
CA LEU A 113 -6.84 -4.31 5.82
C LEU A 113 -7.32 -2.85 5.79
N LYS A 114 -7.59 -2.27 6.96
CA LYS A 114 -7.98 -0.86 7.08
C LYS A 114 -6.84 0.08 6.68
N ASP A 115 -5.58 -0.31 6.89
CA ASP A 115 -4.41 0.44 6.43
C ASP A 115 -4.38 0.52 4.90
N VAL A 116 -4.64 -0.61 4.22
CA VAL A 116 -4.76 -0.63 2.76
C VAL A 116 -5.90 0.27 2.28
N ILE A 117 -7.07 0.22 2.92
CA ILE A 117 -8.20 1.10 2.56
C ILE A 117 -7.82 2.59 2.72
N LEU A 118 -7.17 2.97 3.82
CA LEU A 118 -6.71 4.34 4.01
C LEU A 118 -5.72 4.76 2.91
N ALA A 119 -4.79 3.90 2.54
CA ALA A 119 -3.86 4.17 1.45
C ALA A 119 -4.56 4.30 0.09
N LEU A 120 -5.62 3.53 -0.17
CA LEU A 120 -6.42 3.66 -1.39
C LEU A 120 -7.19 4.99 -1.44
N HIS A 121 -7.71 5.47 -0.31
CA HIS A 121 -8.28 6.82 -0.23
C HIS A 121 -7.22 7.88 -0.54
N TRP A 122 -6.01 7.72 0.00
CA TRP A 122 -4.90 8.62 -0.35
C TRP A 122 -4.61 8.60 -1.86
N VAL A 123 -4.61 7.42 -2.49
CA VAL A 123 -4.42 7.30 -3.96
C VAL A 123 -5.52 8.06 -4.71
N GLN A 124 -6.79 7.86 -4.35
CA GLN A 124 -7.92 8.55 -4.97
C GLN A 124 -7.78 10.08 -4.88
N GLU A 125 -7.34 10.60 -3.74
CA GLU A 125 -7.22 12.04 -3.49
C GLU A 125 -5.98 12.68 -4.12
N ASN A 126 -4.88 11.94 -4.30
CA ASN A 126 -3.57 12.54 -4.56
C ASN A 126 -2.90 12.07 -5.86
N ILE A 127 -3.30 10.94 -6.46
CA ILE A 127 -2.50 10.33 -7.53
C ILE A 127 -2.47 11.16 -8.82
N SER A 128 -3.45 12.06 -8.99
CA SER A 128 -3.50 13.00 -10.10
C SER A 128 -2.30 13.95 -10.13
N GLU A 129 -1.74 14.33 -8.98
CA GLU A 129 -0.52 15.15 -8.86
C GLU A 129 0.74 14.41 -9.35
N PHE A 130 0.68 13.08 -9.45
CA PHE A 130 1.75 12.23 -9.97
C PHE A 130 1.49 11.79 -11.42
N GLY A 131 0.54 12.43 -12.10
CA GLY A 131 0.16 12.11 -13.48
C GLY A 131 -0.63 10.80 -13.61
N GLY A 132 -1.26 10.34 -12.54
CA GLY A 132 -2.16 9.19 -12.53
C GLY A 132 -3.61 9.60 -12.76
N ASP A 133 -4.40 8.68 -13.30
CA ASP A 133 -5.85 8.80 -13.43
C ASP A 133 -6.53 8.13 -12.23
N SER A 134 -7.11 8.94 -11.33
CA SER A 134 -7.81 8.44 -10.14
C SER A 134 -9.08 7.65 -10.49
N GLU A 135 -9.65 7.87 -11.68
CA GLU A 135 -10.81 7.13 -12.16
C GLU A 135 -10.42 5.79 -12.80
N ASN A 136 -9.13 5.55 -13.05
CA ASN A 136 -8.61 4.34 -13.69
C ASN A 136 -7.54 3.65 -12.81
N VAL A 137 -7.99 3.19 -11.64
CA VAL A 137 -7.15 2.51 -10.65
C VAL A 137 -7.36 0.99 -10.70
N THR A 138 -6.25 0.27 -10.81
CA THR A 138 -6.17 -1.19 -10.74
C THR A 138 -5.44 -1.62 -9.49
N ILE A 139 -6.08 -2.43 -8.64
CA ILE A 139 -5.42 -3.03 -7.46
C ILE A 139 -5.02 -4.48 -7.79
N PHE A 140 -3.79 -4.85 -7.44
CA PHE A 140 -3.27 -6.20 -7.66
C PHE A 140 -2.32 -6.60 -6.53
N GLY A 141 -2.18 -7.91 -6.30
CA GLY A 141 -1.36 -8.43 -5.21
C GLY A 141 -1.15 -9.93 -5.33
N GLU A 142 -0.12 -10.45 -4.67
CA GLU A 142 0.23 -11.88 -4.70
C GLU A 142 0.06 -12.50 -3.31
N SER A 143 -0.34 -13.77 -3.25
CA SER A 143 -0.51 -14.53 -2.00
C SER A 143 -1.43 -13.80 -1.00
N ALA A 144 -0.94 -13.44 0.18
CA ALA A 144 -1.69 -12.63 1.16
C ALA A 144 -2.14 -11.28 0.58
N GLY A 145 -1.35 -10.66 -0.30
CA GLY A 145 -1.72 -9.45 -1.02
C GLY A 145 -2.87 -9.69 -1.99
N GLY A 146 -2.87 -10.82 -2.71
CA GLY A 146 -3.99 -11.24 -3.56
C GLY A 146 -5.25 -11.56 -2.74
N ALA A 147 -5.08 -12.12 -1.54
CA ALA A 147 -6.18 -12.30 -0.59
C ALA A 147 -6.73 -10.96 -0.10
N ILE A 148 -5.89 -9.96 0.17
CA ILE A 148 -6.32 -8.59 0.50
C ILE A 148 -7.12 -8.00 -0.67
N VAL A 149 -6.61 -8.09 -1.90
CA VAL A 149 -7.35 -7.65 -3.10
C VAL A 149 -8.72 -8.31 -3.15
N HIS A 150 -8.80 -9.62 -2.90
CA HIS A 150 -10.07 -10.33 -2.83
C HIS A 150 -10.97 -9.83 -1.69
N TYR A 151 -10.44 -9.58 -0.49
CA TYR A 151 -11.23 -9.06 0.62
C TYR A 151 -11.77 -7.65 0.37
N LEU A 152 -11.03 -6.81 -0.37
CA LEU A 152 -11.50 -5.49 -0.79
C LEU A 152 -12.70 -5.58 -1.74
N THR A 153 -12.79 -6.63 -2.57
CA THR A 153 -13.96 -6.80 -3.45
C THR A 153 -15.25 -7.10 -2.69
N LEU A 154 -15.12 -7.65 -1.47
CA LEU A 154 -16.23 -8.07 -0.61
C LEU A 154 -16.61 -7.01 0.43
N SER A 155 -15.72 -6.07 0.71
CA SER A 155 -15.87 -5.10 1.79
C SER A 155 -16.63 -3.85 1.32
N PRO A 156 -17.72 -3.46 2.01
CA PRO A 156 -18.41 -2.20 1.68
C PRO A 156 -17.54 -0.97 1.99
N LEU A 157 -16.51 -1.10 2.84
CA LEU A 157 -15.61 0.00 3.19
C LEU A 157 -14.66 0.41 2.05
N SER A 158 -14.57 -0.40 1.00
CA SER A 158 -13.73 -0.12 -0.17
C SER A 158 -14.53 0.23 -1.42
N GLU A 159 -15.84 0.39 -1.30
CA GLU A 159 -16.68 0.91 -2.39
C GLU A 159 -16.19 2.30 -2.84
N GLY A 160 -15.99 2.46 -4.15
CA GLY A 160 -15.53 3.72 -4.74
C GLY A 160 -14.02 3.96 -4.66
N ALA A 161 -13.22 3.05 -4.07
CA ALA A 161 -11.77 3.20 -3.96
C ALA A 161 -10.98 2.68 -5.19
N TYR A 162 -11.63 1.97 -6.12
CA TYR A 162 -11.01 1.34 -7.30
C TYR A 162 -11.98 1.19 -8.48
N LEU A 163 -11.42 0.96 -9.69
CA LEU A 163 -12.19 0.64 -10.89
C LEU A 163 -12.10 -0.85 -11.27
N SER A 164 -10.94 -1.47 -11.12
CA SER A 164 -10.72 -2.90 -11.40
C SER A 164 -9.74 -3.55 -10.43
N MET A 165 -9.88 -4.87 -10.21
CA MET A 165 -9.05 -5.64 -9.28
C MET A 165 -8.65 -6.97 -9.89
N TYR A 166 -7.38 -7.34 -9.77
CA TYR A 166 -6.83 -8.61 -10.27
C TYR A 166 -6.06 -9.35 -9.17
N THR A 167 -6.23 -10.67 -9.12
CA THR A 167 -5.47 -11.60 -8.24
C THR A 167 -4.30 -12.23 -8.98
#